data_AF-A8YGR4-F1
#
_entry.id   AF-A8YGR4-F1
#
_cell.length_a   1.000
_cell.length_b   1.000
_cell.length_c   1.000
_cell.angle_alpha   90.00
_cell.angle_beta   90.00
_cell.angle_gamma   90.00
#
_symmetry.space_group_name_H-M   'P 1'
#
loop_
_entity.id
_entity.type
_entity.pdbx_description
1 polymer ?
#
loop_
_entity_poly.entity_id
_entity_poly.type
_entity_poly.pdbx_seq_one_letter_code
_entity_poly.pdbx_strand_id
1 'polypeptide(L)'
;MVLIRLAKSWQISENEVTSESVYFNRRRFLQGLIGTGIAGSSLLLTACGKSSSSEALEKSLQLPKIAGFSKNLQFLTVNRPVVAETVAGKYNNFYEFGGGKNIWLKAQKLPTNPWTVEVGGLVKNPQTYDIDTIKKTFPLEERIYRFRCVEAWSMVLPWLGFPMSALIAAVEPKPEAKFVRFTSFYDPEITQGPGLHLGALPWPYAEGLRIEEMANELAFFAVGIFGHDFRA
;
A
#
# COMPACT_ATOMS: atom_id res chain seq x y z
N MET A 1 -37.21 -23.16 -27.10
CA MET A 1 -36.36 -23.77 -28.16
C MET A 1 -35.24 -24.53 -27.48
N VAL A 2 -35.24 -25.87 -27.56
CA VAL A 2 -34.16 -26.70 -27.02
C VAL A 2 -33.02 -26.70 -28.03
N LEU A 3 -31.88 -26.11 -27.66
CA LEU A 3 -30.65 -26.14 -28.45
C LEU A 3 -30.01 -27.52 -28.30
N ILE A 4 -30.34 -28.43 -29.22
CA ILE A 4 -29.61 -29.70 -29.35
C ILE A 4 -28.22 -29.37 -29.89
N ARG A 5 -27.19 -29.51 -29.04
CA ARG A 5 -25.79 -29.37 -29.46
C ARG A 5 -25.33 -30.71 -30.03
N LEU A 6 -25.21 -30.78 -31.34
CA LEU A 6 -24.57 -31.91 -32.03
C LEU A 6 -23.05 -31.76 -31.87
N ALA A 7 -22.42 -32.72 -31.20
CA ALA A 7 -20.97 -32.76 -31.07
C ALA A 7 -20.32 -32.96 -32.45
N LYS A 8 -19.26 -32.21 -32.73
CA LYS A 8 -18.51 -32.33 -33.99
C LYS A 8 -17.64 -33.59 -33.96
N SER A 9 -17.33 -34.18 -35.11
CA SER A 9 -16.59 -35.46 -35.20
C SER A 9 -15.18 -35.44 -34.58
N TRP A 10 -14.59 -34.26 -34.40
CA TRP A 10 -13.30 -34.06 -33.75
C TRP A 10 -13.40 -33.69 -32.26
N GLN A 11 -14.61 -33.60 -31.73
CA GLN A 11 -14.86 -33.21 -30.35
C GLN A 11 -14.90 -34.46 -29.49
N ILE A 12 -13.69 -34.94 -29.16
CA ILE A 12 -13.46 -36.13 -28.33
C ILE A 12 -13.84 -35.80 -26.88
N SER A 13 -14.43 -36.76 -26.16
CA SER A 13 -14.75 -36.59 -24.74
C SER A 13 -13.47 -36.44 -23.91
N GLU A 14 -13.46 -35.58 -22.89
CA GLU A 14 -12.31 -35.49 -21.97
C GLU A 14 -11.98 -36.85 -21.31
N ASN A 15 -12.99 -37.72 -21.17
CA ASN A 15 -12.84 -39.09 -20.66
C ASN A 15 -12.00 -40.01 -21.57
N GLU A 16 -11.83 -39.65 -22.85
CA GLU A 16 -11.07 -40.42 -23.84
C GLU A 16 -9.65 -39.88 -24.04
N VAL A 17 -9.33 -38.71 -23.45
CA VAL A 17 -8.01 -38.06 -23.57
C VAL A 17 -6.93 -38.84 -22.80
N THR A 18 -7.29 -39.50 -21.70
CA THR A 18 -6.34 -40.28 -20.89
C THR A 18 -7.04 -41.50 -20.32
N SER A 19 -6.47 -42.68 -20.52
CA SER A 19 -7.03 -43.89 -19.92
C SER A 19 -6.99 -43.83 -18.40
N GLU A 20 -8.02 -44.39 -17.77
CA GLU A 20 -8.19 -44.44 -16.33
C GLU A 20 -6.96 -45.03 -15.62
N SER A 21 -6.36 -46.07 -16.20
CA SER A 21 -5.14 -46.70 -15.67
C SER A 21 -3.95 -45.75 -15.61
N VAL A 22 -3.77 -44.88 -16.61
CA VAL A 22 -2.69 -43.88 -16.65
C VAL A 22 -2.93 -42.77 -15.63
N TYR A 23 -4.18 -42.32 -15.48
CA TYR A 23 -4.57 -41.34 -14.46
C TYR A 23 -4.31 -41.86 -13.04
N PHE A 24 -4.76 -43.08 -12.71
CA PHE A 24 -4.54 -43.67 -11.40
C PHE A 24 -3.07 -43.98 -11.12
N ASN A 25 -2.30 -44.41 -12.12
CA ASN A 25 -0.86 -44.62 -11.97
C ASN A 25 -0.10 -43.32 -11.68
N ARG A 26 -0.44 -42.22 -12.37
CA ARG A 26 0.13 -40.89 -12.06
C ARG A 26 -0.19 -40.44 -10.64
N ARG A 27 -1.44 -40.61 -10.20
CA ARG A 27 -1.87 -40.24 -8.84
C ARG A 27 -1.15 -41.08 -7.77
N ARG A 28 -1.00 -42.38 -8.02
CA ARG A 28 -0.29 -43.30 -7.12
C ARG A 28 1.21 -42.97 -7.06
N PHE A 29 1.84 -42.58 -8.17
CA PHE A 29 3.23 -42.13 -8.20
C PHE A 29 3.43 -40.83 -7.39
N LEU A 30 2.55 -39.85 -7.56
CA LEU A 30 2.58 -38.60 -6.78
C LEU A 30 2.35 -38.85 -5.28
N GLN A 31 1.45 -39.77 -4.92
CA GLN A 31 1.25 -40.19 -3.54
C GLN A 31 2.45 -40.98 -2.99
N GLY A 32 3.12 -41.78 -3.82
CA GLY A 32 4.33 -42.51 -3.46
C GLY A 32 5.50 -41.58 -3.13
N LEU A 33 5.66 -40.48 -3.87
CA LEU A 33 6.66 -39.45 -3.61
C LEU A 33 6.44 -38.71 -2.28
N ILE A 34 5.18 -38.58 -1.83
CA ILE A 34 4.84 -38.05 -0.50
C ILE A 34 5.11 -39.11 0.57
N GLY A 35 4.83 -40.39 0.28
CA GLY A 35 4.96 -41.50 1.23
C GLY A 35 6.40 -41.89 1.59
N THR A 36 7.37 -41.75 0.68
CA THR A 36 8.78 -42.11 0.95
C THR A 36 9.60 -41.00 1.62
N GLY A 37 9.05 -39.80 1.78
CA GLY A 37 9.70 -38.69 2.49
C GLY A 37 9.37 -38.59 3.99
N ILE A 38 8.34 -39.28 4.48
CA ILE A 38 7.75 -39.03 5.81
C ILE A 38 8.26 -39.99 6.89
N ALA A 39 9.14 -40.95 6.57
CA ALA A 39 9.75 -41.82 7.59
C ALA A 39 10.90 -41.16 8.39
N GLY A 40 11.32 -39.94 8.04
CA GLY A 40 12.35 -39.16 8.74
C GLY A 40 11.87 -37.86 9.38
N SER A 41 10.56 -37.61 9.44
CA SER A 41 10.01 -36.27 9.76
C SER A 41 8.99 -36.27 10.90
N SER A 42 9.02 -37.26 11.80
CA SER A 42 8.12 -37.32 12.96
C SER A 42 8.56 -36.46 14.16
N LEU A 43 9.47 -35.49 13.97
CA LEU A 43 9.97 -34.60 15.03
C LEU A 43 9.64 -33.10 14.86
N LEU A 44 8.68 -32.71 14.02
CA LEU A 44 8.32 -31.30 13.81
C LEU A 44 6.85 -30.98 14.07
N LEU A 45 6.27 -31.48 15.17
CA LEU A 45 4.90 -31.15 15.58
C LEU A 45 4.79 -30.22 16.81
N THR A 46 5.86 -29.50 17.17
CA THR A 46 5.83 -28.53 18.27
C THR A 46 6.64 -27.27 17.96
N ALA A 47 6.20 -26.51 16.97
CA ALA A 47 6.62 -25.12 16.82
C ALA A 47 5.45 -24.24 16.33
N CYS A 48 4.47 -24.01 17.19
CA CYS A 48 3.57 -22.85 17.08
C CYS A 48 4.31 -21.55 17.47
N GLY A 49 5.55 -21.39 17.00
CA GLY A 49 6.28 -20.13 17.09
C GLY A 49 5.79 -19.19 15.99
N LYS A 50 5.58 -17.92 16.29
CA LYS A 50 5.31 -16.91 15.26
C LYS A 50 6.45 -16.99 14.23
N SER A 51 6.13 -17.01 12.94
CA SER A 51 7.15 -16.92 11.89
C SER A 51 7.96 -15.64 12.10
N SER A 52 9.28 -15.68 11.93
CA SER A 52 10.17 -14.51 12.01
C SER A 52 9.70 -13.32 11.16
N SER A 53 8.98 -13.60 10.07
CA SER A 53 8.35 -12.58 9.21
C SER A 53 7.19 -11.84 9.89
N SER A 54 6.44 -12.49 10.78
CA SER A 54 5.34 -11.92 11.56
C SER A 54 5.86 -10.99 12.65
N GLU A 55 6.91 -11.39 13.35
CA GLU A 55 7.51 -10.58 14.42
C GLU A 55 8.17 -9.31 13.87
N ALA A 56 8.87 -9.43 12.74
CA ALA A 56 9.45 -8.28 12.05
C ALA A 56 8.37 -7.28 11.60
N LEU A 57 7.22 -7.77 11.12
CA LEU A 57 6.09 -6.90 10.75
C LEU A 57 5.50 -6.21 11.98
N GLU A 58 5.20 -6.97 13.05
CA GLU A 58 4.69 -6.39 14.30
C GLU A 58 5.62 -5.30 14.84
N LYS A 59 6.94 -5.52 14.78
CA LYS A 59 7.92 -4.51 15.18
C LYS A 59 7.90 -3.27 14.28
N SER A 60 7.75 -3.43 12.97
CA SER A 60 7.66 -2.30 12.03
C SER A 60 6.40 -1.44 12.21
N LEU A 61 5.37 -1.99 12.86
CA LEU A 61 4.12 -1.28 13.17
C LEU A 61 4.14 -0.59 14.54
N GLN A 62 5.17 -0.79 15.36
CA GLN A 62 5.31 -0.15 16.67
C GLN A 62 5.80 1.30 16.53
N LEU A 63 5.03 2.11 15.81
CA LEU A 63 5.33 3.50 15.53
C LEU A 63 4.86 4.42 16.68
N PRO A 64 5.50 5.59 16.88
CA PRO A 64 5.07 6.58 17.84
C PRO A 64 3.59 6.96 17.62
N LYS A 65 2.85 7.18 18.71
CA LYS A 65 1.48 7.69 18.60
C LYS A 65 1.48 9.20 18.46
N ILE A 66 0.61 9.73 17.61
CA ILE A 66 0.36 11.16 17.53
C ILE A 66 -0.67 11.53 18.60
N ALA A 67 -0.34 12.48 19.47
CA ALA A 67 -1.28 13.08 20.41
C ALA A 67 -1.93 14.34 19.82
N GLY A 68 -3.09 14.73 20.33
CA GLY A 68 -3.68 16.04 20.00
C GLY A 68 -4.35 16.14 18.64
N PHE A 69 -5.03 15.08 18.19
CA PHE A 69 -5.89 15.13 17.00
C PHE A 69 -7.35 14.89 17.37
N SER A 70 -8.28 15.32 16.50
CA SER A 70 -9.71 15.09 16.66
C SER A 70 -10.24 14.12 15.60
N LYS A 71 -11.34 13.40 15.87
CA LYS A 71 -11.99 12.62 14.81
C LYS A 71 -12.98 13.52 14.08
N ASN A 72 -12.86 13.63 12.76
CA ASN A 72 -13.81 14.44 12.01
C ASN A 72 -15.14 13.69 11.87
N LEU A 73 -16.21 14.27 12.42
CA LEU A 73 -17.53 13.65 12.48
C LEU A 73 -18.13 13.32 11.10
N GLN A 74 -17.74 14.08 10.06
CA GLN A 74 -18.20 13.85 8.69
C GLN A 74 -17.51 12.64 8.03
N PHE A 75 -16.38 12.18 8.57
CA PHE A 75 -15.54 11.13 8.00
C PHE A 75 -15.34 9.93 8.93
N LEU A 76 -16.29 9.65 9.82
CA LEU A 76 -16.21 8.54 10.79
C LEU A 76 -16.50 7.16 10.20
N THR A 77 -17.19 7.07 9.07
CA THR A 77 -17.57 5.78 8.50
C THR A 77 -17.78 5.86 6.99
N VAL A 78 -17.53 4.73 6.32
CA VAL A 78 -17.68 4.59 4.87
C VAL A 78 -18.49 3.33 4.49
N ASN A 79 -19.35 2.86 5.40
CA ASN A 79 -20.20 1.67 5.22
C ASN A 79 -19.42 0.39 4.83
N ARG A 80 -18.16 0.29 5.29
CA ARG A 80 -17.28 -0.87 5.13
C ARG A 80 -16.33 -0.94 6.34
N PRO A 81 -15.95 -2.14 6.78
CA PRO A 81 -15.05 -2.29 7.92
C PRO A 81 -13.66 -1.73 7.58
N VAL A 82 -13.04 -1.08 8.57
CA VAL A 82 -11.62 -0.72 8.54
C VAL A 82 -10.78 -1.99 8.40
N VAL A 83 -9.76 -1.96 7.54
CA VAL A 83 -8.88 -3.11 7.33
C VAL A 83 -7.99 -3.32 8.57
N ALA A 84 -7.52 -4.55 8.81
CA ALA A 84 -6.52 -4.80 9.84
C ALA A 84 -5.23 -4.02 9.55
N GLU A 85 -4.64 -3.42 10.58
CA GLU A 85 -3.40 -2.64 10.48
C GLU A 85 -2.24 -3.44 9.89
N THR A 86 -2.15 -4.73 10.22
CA THR A 86 -1.16 -5.65 9.66
C THR A 86 -1.28 -5.82 8.14
N VAL A 87 -2.50 -5.72 7.59
CA VAL A 87 -2.71 -5.74 6.13
C VAL A 87 -2.30 -4.39 5.53
N ALA A 88 -2.68 -3.28 6.17
CA ALA A 88 -2.34 -1.94 5.72
C ALA A 88 -0.82 -1.69 5.68
N GLY A 89 -0.06 -2.17 6.67
CA GLY A 89 1.40 -2.03 6.70
C GLY A 89 2.17 -3.10 5.94
N LYS A 90 1.51 -4.15 5.42
CA LYS A 90 2.17 -5.23 4.68
C LYS A 90 1.92 -5.17 3.18
N TYR A 91 0.72 -4.79 2.75
CA TYR A 91 0.27 -4.87 1.36
C TYR A 91 0.26 -3.46 0.73
N ASN A 92 1.39 -3.07 0.14
CA ASN A 92 1.63 -1.72 -0.34
C ASN A 92 2.22 -1.71 -1.75
N ASN A 93 1.97 -0.63 -2.49
CA ASN A 93 2.72 -0.29 -3.69
C ASN A 93 3.66 0.85 -3.33
N PHE A 94 4.96 0.60 -3.37
CA PHE A 94 5.98 1.63 -3.16
C PHE A 94 7.21 1.29 -4.00
N TYR A 95 7.17 1.71 -5.26
CA TYR A 95 7.99 1.14 -6.32
C TYR A 95 9.46 1.52 -6.19
N GLU A 96 9.75 2.62 -5.49
CA GLU A 96 11.05 3.06 -5.00
C GLU A 96 11.81 1.95 -4.26
N PHE A 97 11.09 0.99 -3.67
CA PHE A 97 11.63 -0.15 -2.93
C PHE A 97 11.37 -1.51 -3.62
N GLY A 98 10.66 -1.53 -4.76
CA GLY A 98 10.43 -2.72 -5.59
C GLY A 98 8.98 -2.88 -6.07
N GLY A 99 8.77 -3.80 -7.03
CA GLY A 99 7.46 -4.00 -7.68
C GLY A 99 6.52 -5.00 -7.00
N GLY A 100 6.93 -5.61 -5.87
CA GLY A 100 6.09 -6.54 -5.12
C GLY A 100 5.09 -5.81 -4.21
N LYS A 101 4.15 -6.55 -3.61
CA LYS A 101 3.22 -5.99 -2.61
C LYS A 101 3.78 -5.98 -1.18
N ASN A 102 4.76 -6.84 -0.92
CA ASN A 102 5.38 -7.04 0.40
C ASN A 102 6.67 -6.20 0.55
N ILE A 103 6.58 -4.89 0.27
CA ILE A 103 7.74 -3.98 0.21
C ILE A 103 8.17 -3.41 1.56
N TRP A 104 7.35 -3.60 2.60
CA TRP A 104 7.50 -2.94 3.90
C TRP A 104 8.88 -3.16 4.54
N LEU A 105 9.47 -4.36 4.38
CA LEU A 105 10.83 -4.67 4.86
C LEU A 105 11.90 -3.79 4.21
N LYS A 106 11.80 -3.56 2.89
CA LYS A 106 12.76 -2.75 2.16
C LYS A 106 12.55 -1.26 2.43
N ALA A 107 11.29 -0.84 2.61
CA ALA A 107 10.93 0.53 2.92
C ALA A 107 11.47 1.02 4.27
N GLN A 108 11.84 0.11 5.19
CA GLN A 108 12.49 0.47 6.46
C GLN A 108 13.85 1.17 6.27
N LYS A 109 14.42 1.15 5.07
CA LYS A 109 15.66 1.88 4.74
C LYS A 109 15.42 3.39 4.52
N LEU A 110 14.17 3.83 4.38
CA LEU A 110 13.85 5.23 4.18
C LEU A 110 14.18 6.03 5.45
N PRO A 111 15.06 7.05 5.39
CA PRO A 111 15.29 7.92 6.53
C PRO A 111 14.06 8.81 6.74
N THR A 112 13.28 8.56 7.79
CA THR A 112 12.05 9.33 8.07
C THR A 112 12.26 10.48 9.06
N ASN A 113 13.43 10.58 9.69
CA ASN A 113 13.74 11.61 10.69
C ASN A 113 15.25 11.94 10.70
N PRO A 114 15.67 13.21 10.51
CA PRO A 114 14.85 14.39 10.24
C PRO A 114 14.18 14.34 8.86
N TRP A 115 13.08 15.07 8.70
CA TRP A 115 12.39 15.21 7.42
C TRP A 115 11.82 16.62 7.25
N THR A 116 11.93 17.13 6.03
CA THR A 116 11.42 18.46 5.67
C THR A 116 10.62 18.41 4.38
N VAL A 117 9.68 19.34 4.24
CA VAL A 117 8.86 19.55 3.05
C VAL A 117 9.02 21.01 2.63
N GLU A 118 9.56 21.23 1.44
CA GLU A 118 9.67 22.55 0.84
C GLU A 118 8.40 22.87 0.04
N VAL A 119 7.83 24.06 0.27
CA VAL A 119 6.74 24.61 -0.53
C VAL A 119 7.22 25.89 -1.22
N GLY A 120 7.26 25.85 -2.55
CA GLY A 120 7.75 26.94 -3.38
C GLY A 120 6.93 27.15 -4.66
N GLY A 121 7.53 27.80 -5.65
CA GLY A 121 6.88 28.10 -6.93
C GLY A 121 5.99 29.35 -6.89
N LEU A 122 4.79 29.28 -7.46
CA LEU A 122 3.86 30.41 -7.60
C LEU A 122 3.03 30.63 -6.32
N VAL A 123 3.71 30.89 -5.21
CA VAL A 123 3.13 31.18 -3.88
C VAL A 123 3.62 32.53 -3.36
N LYS A 124 2.89 33.16 -2.45
CA LYS A 124 3.34 34.41 -1.80
C LYS A 124 4.26 34.13 -0.62
N ASN A 125 3.97 33.07 0.14
CA ASN A 125 4.70 32.72 1.36
C ASN A 125 5.40 31.36 1.17
N PRO A 126 6.50 31.27 0.40
CA PRO A 126 7.26 30.03 0.29
C PRO A 126 7.88 29.68 1.64
N GLN A 127 7.83 28.40 2.01
CA GLN A 127 8.29 27.95 3.31
C GLN A 127 8.74 26.49 3.26
N THR A 128 9.79 26.19 4.04
CA THR A 128 10.18 24.81 4.35
C THR A 128 9.67 24.46 5.74
N TYR A 129 8.93 23.35 5.83
CA TYR A 129 8.39 22.84 7.09
C TYR A 129 9.13 21.56 7.48
N ASP A 130 9.60 21.46 8.72
CA ASP A 130 9.81 20.14 9.32
C ASP A 130 8.46 19.51 9.71
N ILE A 131 8.42 18.19 9.86
CA ILE A 131 7.16 17.47 10.14
C ILE A 131 6.58 17.81 11.53
N ASP A 132 7.41 18.15 12.51
CA ASP A 132 6.91 18.54 13.84
C ASP A 132 6.26 19.93 13.82
N THR A 133 6.76 20.83 12.99
CA THR A 133 6.15 22.11 12.67
C THR A 133 4.82 21.89 11.95
N ILE A 134 4.74 21.05 10.92
CA ILE A 134 3.47 20.70 10.25
C ILE A 134 2.41 20.25 11.25
N LYS A 135 2.75 19.29 12.12
CA LYS A 135 1.82 18.73 13.12
C LYS A 135 1.36 19.75 14.18
N LYS A 136 2.14 20.82 14.43
CA LYS A 136 1.78 21.89 15.37
C LYS A 136 1.00 23.02 14.70
N THR A 137 1.32 23.32 13.44
CA THR A 137 0.74 24.45 12.70
C THR A 137 -0.65 24.12 12.17
N PHE A 138 -0.87 22.90 11.69
CA PHE A 138 -2.13 22.52 11.05
C PHE A 138 -3.01 21.67 11.99
N PRO A 139 -4.35 21.84 11.92
CA PRO A 139 -5.27 21.11 12.79
C PRO A 139 -5.34 19.64 12.37
N LEU A 140 -4.73 18.77 13.18
CA LEU A 140 -4.74 17.33 12.89
C LEU A 140 -6.10 16.70 13.18
N GLU A 141 -6.55 15.87 12.25
CA GLU A 141 -7.77 15.11 12.35
C GLU A 141 -7.65 13.70 11.77
N GLU A 142 -8.46 12.79 12.28
CA GLU A 142 -8.63 11.45 11.72
C GLU A 142 -9.79 11.44 10.73
N ARG A 143 -9.54 10.85 9.55
CA ARG A 143 -10.54 10.61 8.51
C ARG A 143 -10.50 9.17 8.05
N ILE A 144 -11.65 8.49 8.08
CA ILE A 144 -11.78 7.13 7.55
C ILE A 144 -12.13 7.21 6.07
N TYR A 145 -11.18 6.84 5.21
CA TYR A 145 -11.35 6.88 3.76
C TYR A 145 -11.30 5.50 3.12
N ARG A 146 -11.96 5.40 1.96
CA ARG A 146 -11.80 4.28 1.03
C ARG A 146 -10.62 4.56 0.11
N PHE A 147 -9.55 3.80 0.26
CA PHE A 147 -8.42 3.84 -0.66
C PHE A 147 -8.65 2.84 -1.80
N ARG A 148 -8.54 3.28 -3.06
CA ARG A 148 -8.75 2.46 -4.26
C ARG A 148 -7.52 2.52 -5.15
N CYS A 149 -6.82 1.41 -5.30
CA CYS A 149 -5.69 1.33 -6.23
C CYS A 149 -6.18 1.16 -7.67
N VAL A 150 -5.40 1.50 -8.69
CA VAL A 150 -5.77 1.18 -10.09
C VAL A 150 -5.86 -0.34 -10.34
N GLU A 151 -5.07 -1.15 -9.61
CA GLU A 151 -4.94 -2.61 -9.75
C GLU A 151 -6.12 -3.42 -9.15
N ALA A 152 -7.35 -2.90 -9.22
CA ALA A 152 -8.57 -3.61 -8.79
C ALA A 152 -8.72 -3.98 -7.28
N TRP A 153 -7.83 -3.53 -6.39
CA TRP A 153 -8.00 -3.68 -4.92
C TRP A 153 -8.34 -2.37 -4.20
N SER A 154 -8.84 -2.49 -2.96
CA SER A 154 -9.21 -1.35 -2.11
C SER A 154 -9.06 -1.66 -0.62
N MET A 155 -8.87 -0.63 0.21
CA MET A 155 -8.86 -0.71 1.67
C MET A 155 -9.73 0.40 2.27
N VAL A 156 -10.13 0.24 3.53
CA VAL A 156 -10.68 1.31 4.36
C VAL A 156 -9.67 1.61 5.44
N LEU A 157 -9.20 2.85 5.51
CA LEU A 157 -8.04 3.24 6.30
C LEU A 157 -8.36 4.49 7.14
N PRO A 158 -8.01 4.50 8.44
CA PRO A 158 -8.13 5.68 9.31
C PRO A 158 -6.87 6.53 9.17
N TRP A 159 -6.87 7.43 8.19
CA TRP A 159 -5.76 8.36 7.98
C TRP A 159 -5.77 9.45 9.04
N LEU A 160 -4.58 9.92 9.42
CA LEU A 160 -4.38 11.01 10.35
C LEU A 160 -3.53 12.10 9.68
N GLY A 161 -3.98 13.36 9.77
CA GLY A 161 -3.45 14.41 8.92
C GLY A 161 -4.27 15.69 8.96
N PHE A 162 -4.19 16.49 7.92
CA PHE A 162 -4.94 17.74 7.81
C PHE A 162 -5.40 18.02 6.36
N PRO A 163 -6.46 18.81 6.16
CA PRO A 163 -6.95 19.18 4.82
C PRO A 163 -5.87 19.92 4.03
N MET A 164 -5.70 19.59 2.75
CA MET A 164 -4.71 20.27 1.89
C MET A 164 -5.00 21.78 1.74
N SER A 165 -6.27 22.18 1.87
CA SER A 165 -6.71 23.58 1.89
C SER A 165 -6.05 24.41 3.01
N ALA A 166 -5.68 23.80 4.14
CA ALA A 166 -5.01 24.50 5.22
C ALA A 166 -3.60 24.96 4.81
N LEU A 167 -2.88 24.13 4.03
CA LEU A 167 -1.58 24.51 3.47
C LEU A 167 -1.74 25.58 2.38
N ILE A 168 -2.75 25.46 1.51
CA ILE A 168 -3.07 26.49 0.51
C ILE A 168 -3.27 27.85 1.19
N ALA A 169 -4.03 27.89 2.28
CA ALA A 169 -4.27 29.12 3.02
C ALA A 169 -2.98 29.72 3.61
N ALA A 170 -2.05 28.87 4.08
CA ALA A 170 -0.78 29.33 4.65
C ALA A 170 0.17 29.92 3.59
N VAL A 171 0.28 29.28 2.43
CA VAL A 171 1.27 29.67 1.40
C VAL A 171 0.76 30.71 0.41
N GLU A 172 -0.57 30.89 0.34
CA GLU A 172 -1.27 31.83 -0.54
C GLU A 172 -0.79 31.73 -2.01
N PRO A 173 -1.28 30.73 -2.79
CA PRO A 173 -0.97 30.65 -4.22
C PRO A 173 -1.30 31.94 -4.96
N LYS A 174 -0.44 32.33 -5.91
CA LYS A 174 -0.67 33.49 -6.77
C LYS A 174 -1.79 33.22 -7.78
N PRO A 175 -2.48 34.24 -8.32
CA PRO A 175 -3.59 34.05 -9.27
C PRO A 175 -3.22 33.26 -10.53
N GLU A 176 -1.95 33.25 -10.91
CA GLU A 176 -1.45 32.51 -12.08
C GLU A 176 -1.23 31.01 -11.78
N ALA A 177 -1.24 30.59 -10.52
CA ALA A 177 -1.06 29.19 -10.12
C ALA A 177 -2.30 28.37 -10.46
N LYS A 178 -2.15 27.41 -11.40
CA LYS A 178 -3.25 26.53 -11.85
C LYS A 178 -3.17 25.11 -11.31
N PHE A 179 -1.95 24.65 -11.01
CA PHE A 179 -1.67 23.29 -10.58
C PHE A 179 -0.68 23.30 -9.42
N VAL A 180 -0.74 22.27 -8.60
CA VAL A 180 0.29 21.91 -7.62
C VAL A 180 1.07 20.71 -8.16
N ARG A 181 2.37 20.65 -7.90
CA ARG A 181 3.21 19.48 -8.15
C ARG A 181 3.75 18.96 -6.83
N PHE A 182 3.58 17.68 -6.59
CA PHE A 182 4.20 16.94 -5.51
C PHE A 182 5.41 16.19 -6.06
N THR A 183 6.49 16.14 -5.28
CA THR A 183 7.68 15.36 -5.63
C THR A 183 8.08 14.55 -4.40
N SER A 184 8.17 13.23 -4.57
CA SER A 184 8.64 12.33 -3.52
C SER A 184 10.14 12.49 -3.28
N PHE A 185 10.59 12.07 -2.10
CA PHE A 185 12.02 11.89 -1.84
C PHE A 185 12.65 10.93 -2.85
N TYR A 186 13.91 11.20 -3.20
CA TYR A 186 14.67 10.34 -4.07
C TYR A 186 16.15 10.40 -3.72
N ASP A 187 16.70 9.22 -3.50
CA ASP A 187 18.13 8.98 -3.37
C ASP A 187 18.39 7.64 -4.06
N PRO A 188 19.12 7.58 -5.18
CA PRO A 188 19.32 6.36 -5.94
C PRO A 188 20.00 5.23 -5.14
N GLU A 189 20.69 5.55 -4.05
CA GLU A 189 21.30 4.54 -3.17
C GLU A 189 20.26 3.88 -2.23
N ILE A 190 19.23 4.64 -1.83
CA ILE A 190 18.15 4.22 -0.91
C ILE A 190 16.94 3.70 -1.68
N THR A 191 16.46 4.47 -2.65
CA THR A 191 15.29 4.22 -3.50
C THR A 191 15.73 3.62 -4.84
N GLN A 192 16.23 2.38 -4.79
CA GLN A 192 16.81 1.68 -5.93
C GLN A 192 15.79 1.29 -7.02
N GLY A 193 14.50 1.32 -6.71
CA GLY A 193 13.44 0.93 -7.63
C GLY A 193 13.30 -0.60 -7.81
N PRO A 194 12.48 -1.04 -8.78
CA PRO A 194 12.33 -2.45 -9.12
C PRO A 194 13.51 -3.00 -9.94
N GLY A 195 14.00 -4.20 -9.58
CA GLY A 195 15.21 -4.80 -10.18
C GLY A 195 15.06 -5.43 -11.57
N LEU A 196 13.83 -5.69 -12.06
CA LEU A 196 13.57 -6.12 -13.44
C LEU A 196 12.50 -5.22 -14.04
N HIS A 197 12.74 -4.77 -15.28
CA HIS A 197 11.97 -3.82 -16.10
C HIS A 197 10.45 -3.86 -15.91
N LEU A 198 9.97 -3.21 -14.86
CA LEU A 198 8.86 -2.26 -15.02
C LEU A 198 9.52 -1.09 -15.76
N GLY A 199 9.09 -0.77 -16.98
CA GLY A 199 9.75 0.24 -17.84
C GLY A 199 10.18 1.47 -17.05
N ALA A 200 11.31 2.08 -17.42
CA ALA A 200 11.97 3.13 -16.64
C ALA A 200 10.96 4.15 -16.10
N LEU A 201 10.63 4.03 -14.81
CA LEU A 201 9.73 4.96 -14.16
C LEU A 201 10.50 6.26 -13.97
N PRO A 202 9.90 7.42 -14.30
CA PRO A 202 10.56 8.69 -14.09
C PRO A 202 10.71 8.93 -12.58
N TRP A 203 11.94 8.88 -12.10
CA TRP A 203 12.30 9.23 -10.72
C TRP A 203 12.82 10.68 -10.65
N PRO A 204 12.56 11.43 -9.55
CA PRO A 204 11.68 11.10 -8.43
C PRO A 204 10.22 10.94 -8.87
N TYR A 205 9.45 10.12 -8.13
CA TYR A 205 8.01 10.07 -8.33
C TYR A 205 7.41 11.47 -8.16
N ALA A 206 6.60 11.88 -9.12
CA ALA A 206 5.93 13.17 -9.10
C ALA A 206 4.46 13.01 -9.48
N GLU A 207 3.64 13.87 -8.90
CA GLU A 207 2.19 13.93 -9.15
C GLU A 207 1.76 15.40 -9.19
N GLY A 208 0.59 15.71 -9.74
CA GLY A 208 -0.01 17.02 -9.61
C GLY A 208 -1.53 17.02 -9.63
N LEU A 209 -2.10 17.97 -8.88
CA LEU A 209 -3.53 18.26 -8.85
C LEU A 209 -3.79 19.64 -9.43
N ARG A 210 -5.00 19.90 -9.94
CA ARG A 210 -5.47 21.28 -10.09
C ARG A 210 -5.58 21.93 -8.71
N ILE A 211 -5.37 23.24 -8.63
CA ILE A 211 -5.49 23.96 -7.35
C ILE A 211 -6.89 23.80 -6.73
N GLU A 212 -7.93 23.73 -7.55
CA GLU A 212 -9.31 23.48 -7.09
C GLU A 212 -9.49 22.08 -6.47
N GLU A 213 -8.77 21.08 -6.96
CA GLU A 213 -8.80 19.71 -6.42
C GLU A 213 -8.05 19.65 -5.10
N MET A 214 -6.89 20.31 -5.00
CA MET A 214 -6.15 20.44 -3.74
C MET A 214 -6.94 21.26 -2.70
N ALA A 215 -7.74 22.24 -3.13
CA ALA A 215 -8.60 23.04 -2.26
C ALA A 215 -9.88 22.30 -1.83
N ASN A 216 -10.18 21.14 -2.45
CA ASN A 216 -11.36 20.37 -2.11
C ASN A 216 -11.26 19.81 -0.69
N GLU A 217 -12.38 19.81 0.03
CA GLU A 217 -12.45 19.29 1.40
C GLU A 217 -11.97 17.84 1.53
N LEU A 218 -12.12 17.01 0.49
CA LEU A 218 -11.68 15.62 0.52
C LEU A 218 -10.16 15.45 0.41
N ALA A 219 -9.45 16.43 -0.15
CA ALA A 219 -8.01 16.37 -0.37
C ALA A 219 -7.27 16.53 0.97
N PHE A 220 -6.39 15.57 1.27
CA PHE A 220 -5.88 15.38 2.62
C PHE A 220 -4.39 15.02 2.63
N PHE A 221 -3.59 15.72 3.43
CA PHE A 221 -2.23 15.33 3.72
C PHE A 221 -2.21 14.40 4.93
N ALA A 222 -1.82 13.15 4.72
CA ALA A 222 -1.63 12.20 5.81
C ALA A 222 -0.21 12.32 6.39
N VAL A 223 -0.13 12.46 7.72
CA VAL A 223 1.11 12.37 8.51
C VAL A 223 1.14 11.13 9.40
N GLY A 224 0.04 10.38 9.41
CA GLY A 224 -0.11 9.15 10.17
C GLY A 224 -1.28 8.28 9.72
N ILE A 225 -1.40 7.12 10.36
CA ILE A 225 -2.46 6.14 10.14
C ILE A 225 -2.70 5.32 11.42
N PHE A 226 -3.92 4.89 11.70
CA PHE A 226 -4.25 4.12 12.93
C PHE A 226 -3.82 4.83 14.24
N GLY A 227 -3.72 6.17 14.23
CA GLY A 227 -3.24 6.98 15.36
C GLY A 227 -1.71 7.02 15.53
N HIS A 228 -0.97 6.37 14.63
CA HIS A 228 0.49 6.33 14.60
C HIS A 228 1.07 7.37 13.64
N ASP A 229 2.24 7.92 13.99
CA ASP A 229 3.08 8.77 13.13
C ASP A 229 3.77 7.89 12.07
N PHE A 230 3.89 8.36 10.83
CA PHE A 230 4.66 7.62 9.81
C PHE A 230 6.16 7.60 10.08
N ARG A 231 6.67 8.53 10.90
CA ARG A 231 8.08 8.56 11.30
C ARG A 231 8.29 7.67 12.52
N ALA A 232 9.30 6.80 12.41
CA ALA A 232 9.86 6.07 13.56
C ALA A 232 10.91 6.92 14.31
#